data_AF-A0A662P760-F1
#
_entry.id   AF-A0A662P760-F1
#
_cell.length_a   1.000
_cell.length_b   1.000
_cell.length_c   1.000
_cell.angle_alpha   90.00
_cell.angle_beta   90.00
_cell.angle_gamma   90.00
#
_symmetry.space_group_name_H-M   'P 1'
#
loop_
_entity.id
_entity.type
_entity.pdbx_description
1 polymer ?
#
loop_
_entity_poly.entity_id
_entity_poly.type
_entity_poly.pdbx_seq_one_letter_code
_entity_poly.pdbx_strand_id
1 'polypeptide(L)'
;RLLIPVSAPKMPLSLAWEERILTAKPGEKYEMPNVIRHLISYAMETGKWNPEIAVKRYLKEISEIEMEEMMKVFSEIREKAKKSGVMKVTPSFIKQICESKELKIDLNKLIVEFKGGGIISPCPLKFSKNEVTYEVNPSLV
;
A
#
# COMPACT_ATOMS: atom_id res chain seq x y z
N ARG A 1 3.24 -5.17 -5.48
CA ARG A 1 4.39 -5.42 -6.35
C ARG A 1 5.59 -5.68 -5.48
N LEU A 2 6.43 -6.66 -5.82
CA LEU A 2 7.59 -7.01 -4.99
C LEU A 2 8.75 -6.02 -5.18
N LEU A 3 9.04 -5.71 -6.44
CA LEU A 3 10.09 -4.78 -6.85
C LEU A 3 9.49 -3.74 -7.80
N ILE A 4 10.04 -2.54 -7.76
CA ILE A 4 9.59 -1.39 -8.54
C ILE A 4 10.83 -0.69 -9.12
N PRO A 5 10.84 -0.28 -10.41
CA PRO A 5 11.95 0.49 -10.95
C PRO A 5 12.18 1.77 -10.14
N VAL A 6 13.44 2.08 -9.83
CA VAL A 6 13.81 3.36 -9.18
C VAL A 6 13.63 4.52 -10.15
N SER A 7 13.84 4.26 -11.45
CA SER A 7 13.68 5.23 -12.51
C SER A 7 12.25 5.74 -12.60
N ALA A 8 12.10 7.05 -12.43
CA ALA A 8 10.85 7.78 -12.61
C ALA A 8 11.08 8.93 -13.61
N PRO A 9 10.01 9.50 -14.20
CA PRO A 9 10.10 10.73 -14.96
C PRO A 9 10.76 11.84 -14.12
N LYS A 10 11.41 12.82 -14.76
CA LYS A 10 12.09 13.94 -14.07
C LYS A 10 11.15 14.74 -13.15
N MET A 11 9.85 14.75 -13.44
CA MET A 11 8.78 15.24 -12.57
C MET A 11 7.74 14.13 -12.41
N PRO A 12 7.87 13.25 -11.40
CA PRO A 12 6.82 12.29 -11.12
C PRO A 12 5.61 13.08 -10.62
N LEU A 13 4.49 13.01 -11.35
CA LEU A 13 3.23 13.65 -10.95
C LEU A 13 2.65 12.96 -9.70
N SER A 14 3.08 11.72 -9.41
CA SER A 14 2.64 10.96 -8.25
C SER A 14 3.64 9.89 -7.79
N LEU A 15 3.35 9.24 -6.66
CA LEU A 15 4.02 8.01 -6.21
C LEU A 15 3.42 6.75 -6.86
N ALA A 16 2.77 6.87 -8.02
CA ALA A 16 2.14 5.76 -8.70
C ALA A 16 3.17 4.75 -9.20
N TRP A 17 2.92 3.47 -8.95
CA TRP A 17 3.79 2.40 -9.44
C TRP A 17 3.72 2.25 -10.96
N GLU A 18 2.62 2.68 -11.60
CA GLU A 18 2.47 2.66 -13.06
C GLU A 18 3.25 3.76 -13.78
N GLU A 19 3.64 4.84 -13.09
CA GLU A 19 4.47 5.91 -13.67
C GLU A 19 5.97 5.57 -13.67
N ARG A 20 6.36 4.43 -13.10
CA ARG A 20 7.76 3.98 -13.03
C ARG A 20 8.22 3.44 -14.38
N ILE A 21 9.39 3.88 -14.83
CA ILE A 21 9.89 3.61 -16.18
C ILE A 21 10.76 2.36 -16.14
N LEU A 22 10.25 1.27 -16.73
CA LEU A 22 11.02 0.06 -16.99
C LEU A 22 11.84 0.25 -18.27
N THR A 23 13.16 0.35 -18.14
CA THR A 23 14.08 0.53 -19.26
C THR A 23 14.65 -0.81 -19.75
N ALA A 24 14.60 -1.87 -18.91
CA ALA A 24 15.07 -3.22 -19.20
C ALA A 24 16.53 -3.26 -19.73
N LYS A 25 17.42 -2.55 -19.06
CA LYS A 25 18.86 -2.48 -19.39
C LYS A 25 19.71 -3.13 -18.30
N PRO A 26 20.88 -3.73 -18.64
CA PRO A 26 21.84 -4.19 -17.64
C PRO A 26 22.18 -3.06 -16.65
N GLY A 27 22.17 -3.38 -15.35
CA GLY A 27 22.44 -2.41 -14.28
C GLY A 27 21.25 -1.56 -13.84
N GLU A 28 20.05 -1.81 -14.37
CA GLU A 28 18.82 -1.16 -13.88
C GLU A 28 18.57 -1.48 -12.39
N LYS A 29 18.24 -0.44 -11.62
CA LYS A 29 18.01 -0.55 -10.18
C LYS A 29 16.52 -0.64 -9.88
N TYR A 30 16.20 -1.48 -8.91
CA TYR A 30 14.86 -1.68 -8.39
C TYR A 30 14.85 -1.43 -6.89
N GLU A 31 13.77 -0.83 -6.42
CA GLU A 31 13.48 -0.67 -5.00
C GLU A 31 12.40 -1.66 -4.58
N MET A 32 12.49 -2.10 -3.33
CA MET A 32 11.50 -2.94 -2.68
C MET A 32 10.70 -2.06 -1.72
N PRO A 33 9.36 -2.00 -1.81
CA PRO A 33 8.57 -1.25 -0.85
C PRO A 33 8.77 -1.76 0.59
N ASN A 34 8.72 -0.87 1.57
CA ASN A 34 9.02 -1.20 2.96
C ASN A 34 8.18 -2.36 3.51
N VAL A 35 6.87 -2.35 3.24
CA VAL A 35 5.99 -3.44 3.67
C VAL A 35 6.38 -4.79 3.04
N ILE A 36 6.88 -4.78 1.80
CA ILE A 36 7.32 -5.99 1.11
C ILE A 36 8.63 -6.51 1.66
N ARG A 37 9.56 -5.62 2.03
CA ARG A 37 10.79 -6.02 2.72
C ARG A 37 10.47 -6.77 4.01
N HIS A 38 9.51 -6.27 4.80
CA HIS A 38 9.04 -6.95 6.01
C HIS A 38 8.35 -8.28 5.70
N LEU A 39 7.54 -8.34 4.64
CA LEU A 39 6.85 -9.56 4.21
C LEU A 39 7.82 -10.67 3.84
N ILE A 40 8.83 -10.36 3.02
CA ILE A 40 9.84 -11.31 2.59
C ILE A 40 10.72 -11.73 3.76
N SER A 41 11.16 -10.77 4.60
CA SER A 41 11.98 -11.08 5.78
C SER A 41 11.24 -12.06 6.72
N TYR A 42 9.96 -11.81 6.98
CA TYR A 42 9.14 -12.71 7.79
C TYR A 42 8.97 -14.10 7.14
N ALA A 43 8.79 -14.15 5.82
CA ALA A 43 8.72 -15.42 5.09
C ALA A 43 10.05 -16.19 5.13
N MET A 44 11.19 -15.50 5.06
CA MET A 44 12.51 -16.12 5.20
C MET A 44 12.75 -16.65 6.62
N GLU A 45 12.32 -15.90 7.64
CA GLU A 45 12.47 -16.28 9.05
C GLU A 45 11.59 -17.47 9.44
N THR A 46 10.39 -17.58 8.87
CA THR A 46 9.33 -18.47 9.40
C THR A 46 8.73 -19.44 8.39
N GLY A 47 9.02 -19.29 7.11
CA GLY A 47 8.37 -20.02 6.02
C GLY A 47 6.91 -19.59 5.76
N LYS A 48 6.40 -18.53 6.41
CA LYS A 48 5.00 -18.10 6.31
C LYS A 48 4.85 -16.77 5.57
N TRP A 49 3.87 -16.71 4.66
CA TRP A 49 3.48 -15.47 4.01
C TRP A 49 2.36 -14.78 4.81
N ASN A 50 2.70 -13.72 5.55
CA ASN A 50 1.73 -13.04 6.43
C ASN A 50 1.73 -11.51 6.23
N PRO A 51 0.77 -10.98 5.45
CA PRO A 51 0.62 -9.54 5.21
C PRO A 51 0.37 -8.70 6.47
N GLU A 52 -0.39 -9.21 7.44
CA GLU A 52 -0.69 -8.45 8.67
C GLU A 52 0.57 -8.23 9.50
N ILE A 53 1.42 -9.24 9.61
CA ILE A 53 2.71 -9.10 10.29
C ILE A 53 3.62 -8.12 9.54
N ALA A 54 3.60 -8.15 8.21
CA ALA A 54 4.41 -7.25 7.39
C ALA A 54 4.01 -5.77 7.59
N VAL A 55 2.70 -5.46 7.52
CA VAL A 55 2.18 -4.11 7.77
C VAL A 55 2.45 -3.68 9.21
N LYS A 56 2.23 -4.56 10.19
CA LYS A 56 2.51 -4.26 11.59
C LYS A 56 3.99 -3.95 11.84
N ARG A 57 4.91 -4.71 11.23
CA ARG A 57 6.37 -4.45 11.31
C ARG A 57 6.72 -3.10 10.67
N TYR A 58 6.14 -2.78 9.52
CA TYR A 58 6.30 -1.48 8.86
C TYR A 58 5.84 -0.32 9.76
N LEU A 59 4.60 -0.35 10.24
CA LEU A 59 4.04 0.71 11.09
C LEU A 59 4.87 0.90 12.38
N LYS A 60 5.39 -0.20 12.94
CA LYS A 60 6.29 -0.14 14.09
C LYS A 60 7.63 0.51 13.75
N GLU A 61 8.20 0.23 12.58
CA GLU A 61 9.47 0.81 12.14
C GLU A 61 9.38 2.34 12.01
N ILE A 62 8.28 2.85 11.50
CA ILE A 62 8.05 4.31 11.38
C ILE A 62 7.57 4.96 12.68
N SER A 63 7.48 4.20 13.77
CA SER A 63 6.97 4.67 15.07
C SER A 63 5.56 5.26 15.00
N GLU A 64 4.69 4.67 14.19
CA GLU A 64 3.29 5.11 14.06
C GLU A 64 2.52 4.90 15.38
N ILE A 65 1.88 5.96 15.85
CA ILE A 65 1.12 6.02 17.10
C ILE A 65 -0.27 5.38 16.90
N GLU A 66 -0.90 5.58 15.75
CA GLU A 66 -2.25 5.08 15.42
C GLU A 66 -2.19 3.71 14.73
N MET A 67 -1.23 2.87 15.12
CA MET A 67 -0.95 1.59 14.47
C MET A 67 -2.15 0.65 14.51
N GLU A 68 -2.86 0.59 15.63
CA GLU A 68 -3.99 -0.33 15.82
C GLU A 68 -5.17 0.06 14.90
N GLU A 69 -5.47 1.35 14.80
CA GLU A 69 -6.47 1.91 13.90
C GLU A 69 -6.11 1.63 12.44
N MET A 70 -4.86 1.90 12.05
CA MET A 70 -4.37 1.62 10.69
C MET A 70 -4.44 0.12 10.35
N MET A 71 -4.10 -0.76 11.30
CA MET A 71 -4.20 -2.20 11.11
C MET A 71 -5.65 -2.67 10.91
N LYS A 72 -6.61 -2.08 11.63
CA LYS A 72 -8.06 -2.36 11.43
C LYS A 72 -8.51 -1.96 10.03
N VAL A 73 -8.07 -0.79 9.54
CA VAL A 73 -8.40 -0.35 8.17
C VAL A 73 -7.77 -1.27 7.13
N PHE A 74 -6.49 -1.63 7.31
CA PHE A 74 -5.81 -2.56 6.40
C PHE A 74 -6.51 -3.93 6.33
N SER A 75 -6.91 -4.48 7.49
CA SER A 75 -7.62 -5.77 7.56
C SER A 75 -8.92 -5.75 6.74
N GLU A 76 -9.72 -4.67 6.84
CA GLU A 76 -10.95 -4.54 6.05
C GLU A 76 -10.70 -4.39 4.55
N ILE A 77 -9.71 -3.58 4.17
CA ILE A 77 -9.30 -3.46 2.76
C ILE A 77 -8.93 -4.83 2.20
N ARG A 78 -8.15 -5.60 2.96
CA ARG A 78 -7.69 -6.93 2.59
C ARG A 78 -8.84 -7.92 2.46
N GLU A 79 -9.75 -7.98 3.44
CA GLU A 79 -10.90 -8.87 3.40
C GLU A 79 -11.85 -8.52 2.25
N LYS A 80 -12.05 -7.23 1.97
CA LYS A 80 -12.83 -6.79 0.80
C LYS A 80 -12.16 -7.22 -0.51
N ALA A 81 -10.85 -7.06 -0.62
CA ALA A 81 -10.09 -7.44 -1.81
C ALA A 81 -10.18 -8.95 -2.07
N LYS A 82 -10.06 -9.80 -1.03
CA LYS A 82 -10.25 -11.26 -1.15
C LYS A 82 -11.66 -11.64 -1.59
N LYS A 83 -12.69 -11.04 -0.99
CA LYS A 83 -14.10 -11.40 -1.27
C LYS A 83 -14.56 -10.97 -2.65
N SER A 84 -14.09 -9.82 -3.12
CA SER A 84 -14.53 -9.23 -4.40
C SER A 84 -13.59 -9.51 -5.57
N GLY A 85 -12.35 -9.93 -5.32
CA GLY A 85 -11.29 -9.96 -6.31
C GLY A 85 -10.80 -8.57 -6.77
N VAL A 86 -11.37 -7.49 -6.21
CA VAL A 86 -11.03 -6.12 -6.60
C VAL A 86 -9.88 -5.60 -5.74
N MET A 87 -8.73 -5.38 -6.37
CA MET A 87 -7.51 -4.87 -5.74
C MET A 87 -7.45 -3.33 -5.73
N LYS A 88 -8.59 -2.66 -5.60
CA LYS A 88 -8.68 -1.20 -5.71
C LYS A 88 -9.54 -0.61 -4.61
N VAL A 89 -9.12 0.55 -4.12
CA VAL A 89 -9.81 1.31 -3.08
C VAL A 89 -9.83 2.79 -3.41
N THR A 90 -10.77 3.51 -2.83
CA THR A 90 -10.90 4.97 -2.94
C THR A 90 -10.84 5.63 -1.57
N PRO A 91 -10.52 6.92 -1.46
CA PRO A 91 -10.62 7.67 -0.21
C PRO A 91 -12.00 7.56 0.43
N SER A 92 -13.08 7.64 -0.36
CA SER A 92 -14.45 7.47 0.14
C SER A 92 -14.68 6.10 0.79
N PHE A 93 -14.16 5.03 0.19
CA PHE A 93 -14.25 3.69 0.77
C PHE A 93 -13.45 3.56 2.07
N ILE A 94 -12.23 4.09 2.11
CA ILE A 94 -11.40 4.08 3.33
C ILE A 94 -12.09 4.88 4.44
N LYS A 95 -12.66 6.04 4.10
CA LYS A 95 -13.43 6.86 5.04
C LYS A 95 -14.62 6.10 5.62
N GLN A 96 -15.36 5.37 4.78
CA GLN A 96 -16.47 4.54 5.22
C GLN A 96 -16.02 3.47 6.23
N ILE A 97 -14.84 2.85 6.03
CA ILE A 97 -14.27 1.91 7.00
C ILE A 97 -14.02 2.61 8.33
N CYS A 98 -13.33 3.76 8.33
CA CYS A 98 -13.07 4.54 9.54
C CYS A 98 -14.35 4.90 10.28
N GLU A 99 -15.37 5.40 9.58
CA GLU A 99 -16.67 5.77 10.15
C GLU A 99 -17.40 4.55 10.74
N SER A 100 -17.46 3.43 10.00
CA SER A 100 -18.16 2.22 10.43
C SER A 100 -17.56 1.54 11.67
N LYS A 101 -16.28 1.81 11.97
CA LYS A 101 -15.53 1.28 13.10
C LYS A 101 -15.25 2.34 14.16
N GLU A 102 -15.80 3.54 14.02
CA GLU A 102 -15.59 4.67 14.92
C GLU A 102 -14.10 5.00 15.16
N LEU A 103 -13.27 4.84 14.12
CA LEU A 103 -11.82 5.08 14.19
C LEU A 103 -11.53 6.58 14.10
N LYS A 104 -10.84 7.11 15.10
CA LYS A 104 -10.45 8.53 15.16
C LYS A 104 -9.07 8.75 14.54
N ILE A 105 -8.93 8.39 13.27
CA ILE A 105 -7.68 8.53 12.50
C ILE A 105 -7.85 9.56 11.39
N ASP A 106 -6.83 10.40 11.16
CA ASP A 106 -6.82 11.31 10.02
C ASP A 106 -6.69 10.53 8.70
N LEU A 107 -7.67 10.71 7.82
CA LEU A 107 -7.73 9.99 6.54
C LEU A 107 -6.52 10.31 5.65
N ASN A 108 -6.06 11.57 5.64
CA ASN A 108 -4.94 11.97 4.80
C ASN A 108 -3.64 11.34 5.29
N LYS A 109 -3.40 11.35 6.60
CA LYS A 109 -2.28 10.67 7.24
C LYS A 109 -2.29 9.18 6.91
N LEU A 110 -3.43 8.49 7.07
CA LEU A 110 -3.56 7.08 6.73
C LEU A 110 -3.19 6.80 5.26
N ILE A 111 -3.70 7.61 4.33
CA ILE A 111 -3.37 7.48 2.90
C ILE A 111 -1.88 7.73 2.65
N VAL A 112 -1.29 8.74 3.28
CA VAL A 112 0.15 9.03 3.17
C VAL A 112 0.98 7.85 3.64
N GLU A 113 0.67 7.29 4.81
CA GLU A 113 1.42 6.15 5.36
C GLU A 113 1.25 4.89 4.53
N PHE A 114 0.04 4.62 4.05
CA PHE A 114 -0.20 3.44 3.21
C PHE A 114 0.52 3.55 1.86
N LYS A 115 0.63 4.76 1.30
CA LYS A 115 1.42 5.01 0.09
C LYS A 115 2.93 4.88 0.38
N GLY A 116 3.41 5.53 1.44
CA GLY A 116 4.83 5.51 1.83
C GLY A 116 5.35 4.11 2.12
N GLY A 117 4.53 3.27 2.76
CA GLY A 117 4.85 1.87 3.03
C GLY A 117 4.76 0.95 1.82
N GLY A 118 4.12 1.39 0.73
CA GLY A 118 3.83 0.60 -0.45
C GLY A 118 2.69 -0.41 -0.26
N ILE A 119 1.75 -0.10 0.63
CA ILE A 119 0.51 -0.86 0.84
C ILE A 119 -0.48 -0.55 -0.29
N ILE A 120 -0.58 0.73 -0.67
CA ILE A 120 -1.39 1.19 -1.79
C ILE A 120 -0.57 2.08 -2.73
N SER A 121 -1.04 2.25 -3.97
CA SER A 121 -0.45 3.16 -4.95
C SER A 121 -1.53 3.89 -5.73
N PRO A 122 -1.39 5.22 -5.98
CA PRO A 122 -2.37 5.92 -6.78
C PRO A 122 -2.41 5.39 -8.21
N CYS A 123 -3.61 5.36 -8.81
CA CYS A 123 -3.85 5.07 -10.22
C CYS A 123 -4.27 6.37 -10.94
N PRO A 124 -3.32 7.25 -11.31
CA PRO A 124 -3.59 8.58 -11.87
C PRO A 124 -4.43 8.55 -13.15
N LEU A 125 -4.37 7.48 -13.96
CA LEU A 125 -5.16 7.36 -15.19
C LEU A 125 -6.63 6.97 -14.96
N LYS A 126 -7.05 6.72 -13.72
CA LYS A 126 -8.38 6.21 -13.38
C LYS A 126 -9.00 7.01 -12.23
N PHE A 127 -9.48 8.21 -12.54
CA PHE A 127 -10.43 8.91 -11.68
C PHE A 127 -11.81 8.26 -11.82
N SER A 128 -12.31 7.65 -10.75
CA SER A 128 -13.73 7.32 -10.66
C SER A 128 -14.42 8.44 -9.89
N LYS A 129 -15.49 9.03 -10.43
CA LYS A 129 -16.37 9.96 -9.70
C LYS A 129 -15.63 11.10 -8.95
N ASN A 130 -14.65 11.76 -9.59
CA ASN A 130 -13.85 12.87 -9.03
C ASN A 130 -12.90 12.54 -7.86
N GLU A 131 -12.61 11.26 -7.59
CA GLU A 131 -11.59 10.89 -6.60
C GLU A 131 -10.48 10.00 -7.19
N VAL A 132 -9.28 10.07 -6.59
CA VAL A 132 -8.14 9.24 -6.96
C VAL A 132 -8.41 7.81 -6.53
N THR A 133 -8.33 6.87 -7.48
CA THR A 133 -8.34 5.43 -7.16
C THR A 133 -6.94 4.98 -6.74
N TYR A 134 -6.86 4.06 -5.80
CA TYR A 134 -5.61 3.42 -5.41
C TYR A 134 -5.65 1.92 -5.71
N GLU A 135 -4.56 1.37 -6.26
CA GLU A 135 -4.33 -0.07 -6.28
C GLU A 135 -3.76 -0.54 -4.94
N VAL A 136 -4.24 -1.67 -4.43
CA VAL A 136 -3.69 -2.37 -3.27
C VAL A 136 -2.53 -3.24 -3.74
N ASN A 137 -1.47 -3.33 -2.94
CA ASN A 137 -0.34 -4.20 -3.26
C ASN A 137 -0.81 -5.67 -3.34
N PRO A 138 -0.69 -6.34 -4.49
CA PRO A 138 -1.19 -7.71 -4.66
C PRO A 138 -0.52 -8.74 -3.75
N SER A 139 0.68 -8.44 -3.25
CA SER A 139 1.40 -9.30 -2.32
C SER A 139 0.81 -9.29 -0.91
N LEU A 140 -0.11 -8.36 -0.61
CA LEU A 140 -0.69 -8.16 0.72
C LEU A 140 -2.11 -8.71 0.87
N VAL A 141 -2.71 -9.25 -0.19
CA VAL A 141 -4.10 -9.75 -0.19
C VAL A 141 -4.12 -11.27 -0.01
#